data_AF-A0A432SNT2-F1
#
_entry.id   AF-A0A432SNT2-F1
#
_cell.length_a   1.000
_cell.length_b   1.000
_cell.length_c   1.000
_cell.angle_alpha   90.00
_cell.angle_beta   90.00
_cell.angle_gamma   90.00
#
_symmetry.space_group_name_H-M   'P 1'
#
loop_
_entity.id
_entity.type
_entity.pdbx_description
1 polymer ?
#
loop_
_entity_poly.entity_id
_entity_poly.type
_entity_poly.pdbx_seq_one_letter_code
_entity_poly.pdbx_strand_id
1 'polypeptide(L)'
;MEKVTVKEYARRHKLSIYNVIKMTREGKLKSEKVEENGKEVVYILIDEASEEQVAEGIIPQNPPTSLKEENLLLKAEIKRLKEELTKCKRRR
;
A
#
# COMPACT_ATOMS: atom_id res chain seq x y z
N MET A 1 3.87 7.06 -16.86
CA MET A 1 4.60 5.89 -16.34
C MET A 1 6.00 6.32 -15.93
N GLU A 2 6.19 6.58 -14.66
CA GLU A 2 7.50 6.86 -14.09
C GLU A 2 8.10 5.55 -13.55
N LYS A 3 9.37 5.28 -13.86
CA LYS A 3 10.12 4.14 -13.29
C LYS A 3 10.96 4.64 -12.13
N VAL A 4 10.72 4.11 -10.94
CA VAL A 4 11.50 4.46 -9.75
C VAL A 4 12.14 3.21 -9.15
N THR A 5 13.25 3.39 -8.44
CA THR A 5 13.84 2.28 -7.68
C THR A 5 13.00 1.98 -6.44
N VAL A 6 13.13 0.76 -5.90
CA VAL A 6 12.51 0.37 -4.63
C VAL A 6 12.81 1.37 -3.50
N LYS A 7 14.04 1.91 -3.45
CA LYS A 7 14.45 2.88 -2.43
C LYS A 7 13.75 4.23 -2.60
N GLU A 8 13.65 4.71 -3.83
CA GLU A 8 13.00 5.98 -4.12
C GLU A 8 11.50 5.89 -3.87
N TYR A 9 10.87 4.78 -4.25
CA TYR A 9 9.47 4.50 -3.93
C TYR A 9 9.22 4.48 -2.41
N ALA A 10 10.07 3.79 -1.65
CA ALA A 10 10.00 3.76 -0.19
C ALA A 10 10.06 5.17 0.42
N ARG A 11 10.96 6.03 -0.09
CA ARG A 11 11.09 7.42 0.37
C ARG A 11 9.85 8.26 0.05
N ARG A 12 9.32 8.19 -1.18
CA ARG A 12 8.15 8.95 -1.61
C ARG A 12 6.90 8.62 -0.80
N HIS A 13 6.66 7.33 -0.57
CA HIS A 13 5.45 6.85 0.12
C HIS A 13 5.66 6.66 1.63
N LYS A 14 6.82 7.03 2.18
CA LYS A 14 7.20 6.82 3.60
C LYS A 14 7.00 5.37 4.06
N LEU A 15 7.25 4.42 3.16
CA LEU A 15 7.16 2.99 3.41
C LEU A 15 8.55 2.43 3.75
N SER A 16 8.60 1.35 4.52
CA SER A 16 9.85 0.60 4.67
C SER A 16 10.20 -0.10 3.36
N ILE A 17 11.49 -0.20 3.04
CA ILE A 17 11.97 -0.95 1.86
C ILE A 17 11.42 -2.40 1.88
N TYR A 18 11.34 -3.00 3.07
CA TYR A 18 10.75 -4.33 3.25
C TYR A 18 9.29 -4.39 2.79
N ASN A 19 8.46 -3.42 3.16
CA ASN A 19 7.06 -3.37 2.75
C ASN A 19 6.93 -3.21 1.24
N VAL A 20 7.76 -2.36 0.64
CA VAL A 20 7.79 -2.19 -0.80
C VAL A 20 8.13 -3.51 -1.51
N ILE A 21 9.17 -4.23 -1.06
CA ILE A 21 9.54 -5.55 -1.60
C ILE A 21 8.41 -6.56 -1.43
N LYS A 22 7.76 -6.57 -0.27
CA LYS A 22 6.61 -7.46 0.02
C LYS A 22 5.46 -7.17 -0.94
N MET A 23 5.09 -5.91 -1.14
CA MET A 23 4.02 -5.51 -2.06
C MET A 23 4.36 -5.82 -3.52
N THR A 24 5.63 -5.69 -3.91
CA THR A 24 6.11 -6.13 -5.23
C THR A 24 5.98 -7.64 -5.40
N ARG A 25 6.34 -8.44 -4.38
CA ARG A 25 6.17 -9.91 -4.40
C ARG A 25 4.71 -10.34 -4.44
N GLU A 26 3.83 -9.62 -3.74
CA GLU A 26 2.39 -9.87 -3.71
C GLU A 26 1.69 -9.41 -5.00
N GLY A 27 2.41 -8.81 -5.96
CA GLY A 27 1.84 -8.31 -7.22
C GLY A 27 0.99 -7.04 -7.07
N LYS A 28 0.98 -6.41 -5.88
CA LYS A 28 0.27 -5.15 -5.61
C LYS A 28 0.95 -3.95 -6.24
N LEU A 29 2.26 -4.03 -6.46
CA LEU A 29 3.03 -3.02 -7.19
C LEU A 29 3.45 -3.58 -8.54
N LYS A 30 3.10 -2.87 -9.61
CA LYS A 30 3.66 -3.13 -10.93
C LYS A 30 5.16 -2.90 -10.86
N SER A 31 5.93 -3.91 -11.25
CA SER A 31 7.39 -3.84 -11.25
C SER A 31 7.96 -4.45 -12.52
N GLU A 32 9.15 -3.97 -12.89
CA GLU A 32 9.91 -4.43 -14.02
C GLU A 32 11.29 -4.85 -13.53
N LYS A 33 11.69 -6.08 -13.89
CA LYS A 33 13.05 -6.56 -13.63
C LYS A 33 13.89 -6.21 -14.84
N VAL A 34 14.93 -5.41 -14.62
CA VAL A 34 15.89 -5.03 -15.65
C VAL A 34 17.25 -5.54 -15.23
N GLU A 35 17.96 -6.19 -16.13
CA GLU A 35 19.33 -6.65 -15.91
C GLU A 35 20.29 -5.53 -16.34
N GLU A 36 20.86 -4.82 -15.37
CA GLU A 36 21.88 -3.79 -15.61
C GLU A 36 23.22 -4.25 -15.02
N ASN A 37 24.27 -4.27 -15.84
CA ASN A 37 25.63 -4.65 -15.42
C ASN A 37 25.72 -6.04 -14.74
N GLY A 38 24.95 -7.02 -15.23
CA GLY A 38 24.93 -8.38 -14.68
C GLY A 38 24.29 -8.49 -13.28
N LYS A 39 23.53 -7.47 -12.85
CA LYS A 39 22.74 -7.48 -11.62
C LYS A 39 21.28 -7.26 -11.95
N GLU A 40 20.40 -8.09 -11.40
CA GLU A 40 18.95 -7.86 -11.46
C GLU A 40 18.57 -6.64 -10.61
N VAL A 41 18.04 -5.61 -11.25
CA VAL A 41 17.48 -4.42 -10.60
C VAL A 41 15.97 -4.41 -10.78
N VAL A 42 15.25 -4.25 -9.68
CA VAL A 42 13.78 -4.16 -9.68
C VAL A 42 13.37 -2.69 -9.68
N TYR A 43 12.67 -2.27 -10.72
CA TYR A 43 12.06 -0.96 -10.83
C TYR A 43 10.56 -1.07 -10.56
N ILE A 44 10.00 -0.06 -9.90
CA ILE A 44 8.56 0.07 -9.63
C ILE A 44 7.99 1.07 -10.61
N LEU A 45 6.89 0.67 -11.26
CA LEU A 45 6.17 1.47 -12.24
C LEU A 45 5.06 2.25 -11.52
N ILE A 46 5.19 3.57 -11.50
CA ILE A 46 4.19 4.47 -10.93
C ILE A 46 3.24 4.93 -12.05
N ASP A 47 1.95 4.64 -11.84
CA ASP A 47 0.82 5.22 -12.55
C ASP A 47 0.02 6.05 -11.53
N GLU A 48 -0.52 7.22 -11.88
CA GLU A 48 -1.31 8.05 -10.96
C GLU A 48 -2.48 7.25 -10.33
N ALA A 49 -3.06 6.31 -11.07
CA ALA A 49 -4.12 5.41 -10.59
C ALA A 49 -3.64 4.34 -9.59
N SER A 50 -2.36 3.97 -9.58
CA SER A 50 -1.80 3.01 -8.62
C SER A 50 -1.36 3.68 -7.31
N GLU A 51 -1.07 4.99 -7.33
CA GLU A 51 -0.74 5.74 -6.12
C GLU A 51 -1.93 5.88 -5.16
N GLU A 52 -3.14 6.13 -5.69
CA GLU A 52 -4.37 6.25 -4.88
C GLU A 52 -4.72 4.93 -4.16
N GLN A 53 -4.58 3.79 -4.84
CA GLN A 53 -4.87 2.47 -4.26
C GLN A 53 -3.88 2.08 -3.17
N VAL A 54 -2.62 2.51 -3.30
CA VAL A 54 -1.60 2.26 -2.28
C VAL A 54 -1.87 3.12 -1.06
N ALA A 55 -2.25 4.39 -1.21
CA ALA A 55 -2.57 5.27 -0.08
C ALA A 55 -3.72 4.77 0.78
N GLU A 56 -4.76 4.17 0.19
CA GLU A 56 -5.89 3.58 0.92
C GLU A 56 -5.57 2.23 1.60
N GLY A 57 -4.53 1.52 1.13
CA GLY A 57 -4.14 0.20 1.62
C GLY A 57 -3.05 0.18 2.71
N ILE A 58 -2.51 1.33 3.13
CA ILE A 58 -1.48 1.40 4.18
C ILE A 58 -2.14 1.21 5.55
N ILE A 59 -2.36 -0.04 5.93
CA ILE A 59 -2.60 -0.38 7.34
C ILE A 59 -1.27 -0.13 8.09
N PRO A 60 -1.24 0.77 9.09
CA PRO A 60 -0.04 1.01 9.87
C PRO A 60 0.37 -0.26 10.61
N GLN A 61 1.58 -0.76 10.37
CA GLN A 61 2.14 -1.95 11.04
C GLN A 61 2.71 -1.65 12.44
N ASN A 62 2.01 -0.84 13.24
CA ASN A 62 2.20 -0.96 14.68
C ASN A 62 1.19 -2.01 15.13
N PRO A 63 1.61 -3.28 15.37
CA PRO A 63 0.69 -4.22 15.97
C PRO A 63 0.25 -3.63 17.31
N PRO A 64 -1.06 -3.49 17.56
CA PRO A 64 -1.54 -3.14 18.88
C PRO A 64 -0.96 -4.15 19.87
N THR A 65 -0.39 -3.65 20.96
CA THR A 65 0.26 -4.47 21.99
C THR A 65 -0.72 -5.44 22.68
N SER A 66 -2.02 -5.34 22.40
CA SER A 66 -3.09 -6.15 22.97
C SER A 66 -4.26 -6.36 22.01
N LEU A 67 -4.84 -7.56 22.02
CA LEU A 67 -6.09 -7.95 21.30
C LEU A 67 -7.28 -6.99 21.54
N LYS A 68 -7.29 -6.29 22.68
CA LYS A 68 -8.32 -5.29 22.99
C LYS A 68 -8.19 -4.04 22.12
N GLU A 69 -6.97 -3.59 21.86
CA GLU A 69 -6.68 -2.43 21.02
C GLU A 69 -6.98 -2.75 19.55
N GLU A 70 -6.67 -3.97 19.10
CA GLU A 70 -7.04 -4.45 17.76
C GLU A 70 -8.56 -4.46 17.55
N ASN A 71 -9.30 -5.00 18.51
CA ASN A 71 -10.76 -4.99 18.47
C ASN A 71 -11.33 -3.57 18.43
N LEU A 72 -10.68 -2.62 19.08
CA LEU A 72 -11.11 -1.22 19.09
C LEU A 72 -10.93 -0.57 17.71
N LEU A 73 -9.77 -0.79 17.09
CA LEU A 73 -9.45 -0.30 15.74
C LEU A 73 -10.37 -0.93 14.68
N LEU A 74 -10.55 -2.25 14.72
CA LEU A 74 -11.45 -2.97 13.80
C LEU A 74 -12.90 -2.49 13.93
N LYS A 75 -13.38 -2.23 15.15
CA LYS A 75 -14.72 -1.66 15.36
C LYS A 75 -14.87 -0.26 14.79
N ALA A 76 -13.83 0.58 14.91
CA ALA A 76 -13.83 1.92 14.34
C ALA A 76 -13.88 1.88 12.80
N GLU A 77 -13.10 0.99 12.18
CA GLU A 77 -13.07 0.83 10.73
C GLU A 77 -14.40 0.28 10.19
N ILE A 78 -14.98 -0.72 10.86
CA ILE A 78 -16.32 -1.24 10.51
C ILE A 78 -17.37 -0.13 10.57
N LYS A 79 -17.28 0.78 11.55
CA LYS A 79 -18.21 1.91 11.66
C LYS A 79 -18.05 2.88 10.49
N ARG A 80 -16.81 3.26 10.16
CA ARG A 80 -16.50 4.14 9.02
C ARG A 80 -17.00 3.56 7.69
N LEU A 81 -16.67 2.30 7.41
CA LEU A 81 -17.09 1.61 6.18
C LEU A 81 -18.62 1.51 6.07
N LYS A 82 -19.33 1.29 7.19
CA LYS A 82 -20.80 1.32 7.20
C LYS A 82 -21.34 2.71 6.86
N GLU A 83 -20.75 3.77 7.39
CA GLU A 83 -21.14 5.14 7.06
C GLU A 83 -20.90 5.45 5.58
N GLU A 84 -19.76 5.06 5.02
CA GLU A 84 -19.47 5.18 3.59
C GLU A 84 -20.46 4.39 2.72
N LEU A 85 -20.78 3.14 3.10
CA LEU A 85 -21.81 2.34 2.43
C LEU A 85 -23.20 3.02 2.47
N THR A 86 -23.57 3.64 3.58
CA THR A 86 -24.86 4.36 3.66
C THR A 86 -24.88 5.61 2.79
N LYS A 87 -23.76 6.34 2.69
CA LYS A 87 -23.62 7.48 1.76
C LYS A 87 -23.70 7.03 0.31
N CYS A 88 -23.04 5.93 -0.05
CA CYS A 88 -23.11 5.36 -1.39
C CYS A 88 -24.50 4.82 -1.73
N LYS A 89 -25.20 4.18 -0.79
CA LYS A 89 -26.58 3.72 -0.98
C LYS A 89 -27.59 4.86 -1.13
N ARG A 90 -27.36 6.03 -0.52
CA ARG A 90 -28.21 7.23 -0.67
C ARG A 90 -27.99 7.98 -1.97
N ARG A 91 -26.87 7.72 -2.67
CA ARG A 91 -26.56 8.30 -3.98
C ARG A 91 -27.04 7.44 -5.16
N ARG A 92 -27.68 6.30 -4.88
CA ARG A 92 -28.20 5.36 -5.88
C ARG A 92 -29.71 5.43 -5.96
#